data_AF-A0A946JC21-F1
#
_entry.id   AF-A0A946JC21-F1
#
_cell.length_a   1.000
_cell.length_b   1.000
_cell.length_c   1.000
_cell.angle_alpha   90.00
_cell.angle_beta   90.00
_cell.angle_gamma   90.00
#
_symmetry.space_group_name_H-M   'P 1'
#
loop_
_entity.id
_entity.type
_entity.pdbx_description
1 polymer ?
#
loop_
_entity_poly.entity_id
_entity_poly.type
_entity_poly.pdbx_seq_one_letter_code
_entity_poly.pdbx_strand_id
1 'polypeptide(L)'
;MNRIRIIVFLFLGGLQAQIQTLDQIQEKVMNQFDQINDYRVDIKISVKMTGFRMPRKKIRLYYKKPGKIKIDADGFAILPKTGVGGNPKEYFEMFETVMNISEVEFDGLSYYKITGIVNQDSLKIPVSIDESDSLKIKMDVLIDPNQWTINQVDVSLNAKNIFIFKTIYTEIDGIYVPEKSEFRLGIKGISKWRTKNPHSFGGPSDGTLDFESIAKKAGYDSEKDEFAGTISMNFYKYKLNKGLKDKIFE
;
A
#
# COMPACT_ATOMS: atom_id res chain seq x y z
N MET A 1 66.94 -36.17 -6.19
CA MET A 1 66.51 -34.79 -6.45
C MET A 1 65.31 -34.87 -7.38
N ASN A 2 64.11 -34.52 -6.91
CA ASN A 2 62.97 -34.03 -7.71
C ASN A 2 61.78 -33.80 -6.76
N ARG A 3 61.54 -32.53 -6.42
CA ARG A 3 60.45 -32.08 -5.57
C ARG A 3 59.19 -31.95 -6.44
N ILE A 4 58.17 -32.76 -6.18
CA ILE A 4 56.85 -32.62 -6.78
C ILE A 4 56.17 -31.42 -6.09
N ARG A 5 55.93 -30.34 -6.84
CA ARG A 5 55.14 -29.19 -6.38
C ARG A 5 53.68 -29.43 -6.79
N ILE A 6 52.83 -29.74 -5.82
CA ILE A 6 51.37 -29.75 -6.00
C ILE A 6 50.90 -28.29 -5.94
N ILE A 7 50.39 -27.78 -7.06
CA ILE A 7 49.73 -26.48 -7.13
C ILE A 7 48.24 -26.72 -6.82
N VAL A 8 47.79 -26.30 -5.64
CA VAL A 8 46.38 -26.32 -5.26
C VAL A 8 45.71 -25.09 -5.87
N PHE A 9 44.88 -25.32 -6.89
CA PHE A 9 44.03 -24.29 -7.48
C PHE A 9 42.83 -24.06 -6.55
N LEU A 10 42.88 -22.98 -5.76
CA LEU A 10 41.76 -22.53 -4.94
C LEU A 10 40.70 -21.92 -5.86
N PHE A 11 39.66 -22.72 -6.16
CA PHE A 11 38.43 -22.25 -6.79
C PHE A 11 37.69 -21.32 -5.82
N LEU A 12 37.99 -20.02 -5.90
CA LEU A 12 37.16 -18.96 -5.33
C LEU A 12 35.88 -18.86 -6.16
N GLY A 13 34.94 -19.77 -5.92
CA GLY A 13 33.57 -19.64 -6.41
C GLY A 13 32.95 -18.42 -5.76
N GLY A 14 32.83 -17.32 -6.51
CA GLY A 14 32.03 -16.18 -6.07
C GLY A 14 30.60 -16.63 -5.84
N LEU A 15 30.13 -16.57 -4.59
CA LEU A 15 28.71 -16.64 -4.27
C LEU A 15 28.06 -15.42 -4.93
N GLN A 16 27.55 -15.60 -6.15
CA GLN A 16 26.62 -14.61 -6.69
C GLN A 16 25.38 -14.69 -5.81
N ALA A 17 25.10 -13.61 -5.08
CA ALA A 17 23.83 -13.45 -4.40
C ALA A 17 22.73 -13.53 -5.46
N GLN A 18 22.04 -14.67 -5.53
CA GLN A 18 20.94 -14.84 -6.45
C GLN A 18 19.79 -13.97 -5.95
N ILE A 19 19.37 -13.00 -6.77
CA ILE A 19 18.18 -12.20 -6.49
C ILE A 19 17.02 -13.18 -6.30
N GLN A 20 16.28 -13.01 -5.19
CA GLN A 20 15.15 -13.88 -4.85
C GLN A 20 14.07 -13.80 -5.92
N THR A 21 13.43 -14.93 -6.20
CA THR A 21 12.32 -14.97 -7.16
C THR A 21 11.09 -14.24 -6.59
N LEU A 22 10.16 -13.88 -7.47
CA LEU A 22 8.89 -13.26 -7.06
C LEU A 22 8.20 -14.08 -5.97
N ASP A 23 8.07 -15.39 -6.20
CA ASP A 23 7.37 -16.31 -5.30
C ASP A 23 8.03 -16.35 -3.92
N GLN A 24 9.37 -16.35 -3.85
CA GLN A 24 10.11 -16.32 -2.59
C GLN A 24 9.88 -15.01 -1.82
N ILE A 25 9.88 -13.88 -2.52
CA ILE A 25 9.61 -12.58 -1.90
C ILE A 25 8.17 -12.52 -1.41
N GLN A 26 7.20 -12.93 -2.24
CA GLN A 26 5.78 -12.98 -1.89
C GLN A 26 5.55 -13.87 -0.68
N GLU A 27 6.10 -15.08 -0.68
CA GLU A 27 5.99 -16.03 0.43
C GLU A 27 6.50 -15.40 1.73
N LYS A 28 7.66 -14.74 1.73
CA LYS A 28 8.21 -14.13 2.96
C LYS A 28 7.37 -12.95 3.47
N VAL A 29 6.88 -12.11 2.56
CA VAL A 29 5.98 -11.00 2.92
C VAL A 29 4.65 -11.53 3.46
N MET A 30 4.08 -12.55 2.82
CA MET A 30 2.85 -13.20 3.29
C MET A 30 3.07 -13.89 4.63
N ASN A 31 4.18 -14.59 4.83
CA ASN A 31 4.53 -15.25 6.09
C ASN A 31 4.71 -14.25 7.23
N GLN A 32 5.26 -13.07 6.97
CA GLN A 32 5.27 -11.99 7.96
C GLN A 32 3.84 -11.61 8.35
N PHE A 33 3.01 -11.27 7.37
CA PHE A 33 1.64 -10.81 7.63
C PHE A 33 0.82 -11.91 8.29
N ASP A 34 1.10 -13.16 7.97
CA ASP A 34 0.38 -14.31 8.47
C ASP A 34 0.61 -14.61 9.95
N GLN A 35 1.60 -13.98 10.59
CA GLN A 35 1.75 -13.99 12.04
C GLN A 35 0.59 -13.27 12.75
N ILE A 36 -0.18 -12.45 12.01
CA ILE A 36 -1.33 -11.71 12.52
C ILE A 36 -2.62 -12.53 12.36
N ASN A 37 -3.11 -13.14 13.44
CA ASN A 37 -4.40 -13.83 13.48
C ASN A 37 -5.57 -12.87 13.62
N ASP A 38 -5.42 -11.88 14.49
CA ASP A 38 -6.39 -10.82 14.73
C ASP A 38 -5.71 -9.60 15.29
N TYR A 39 -6.27 -8.42 15.05
CA TYR A 39 -5.86 -7.22 15.77
C TYR A 39 -6.98 -6.21 15.94
N ARG A 40 -6.80 -5.40 16.98
CA ARG A 40 -7.53 -4.14 17.17
C ARG A 40 -6.53 -3.01 17.26
N VAL A 41 -6.77 -1.93 16.52
CA VAL A 41 -5.92 -0.73 16.52
C VAL A 41 -6.76 0.54 16.49
N ASP A 42 -6.32 1.57 17.21
CA ASP A 42 -6.89 2.91 17.08
C ASP A 42 -6.09 3.68 16.02
N ILE A 43 -6.78 4.38 15.10
CA ILE A 43 -6.14 5.11 13.98
C ILE A 43 -6.55 6.59 14.06
N LYS A 44 -5.56 7.49 13.98
CA LYS A 44 -5.78 8.93 13.77
C LYS A 44 -5.60 9.24 12.29
N ILE A 45 -6.69 9.63 11.64
CA ILE A 45 -6.74 9.93 10.21
C ILE A 45 -6.86 11.44 10.01
N SER A 46 -6.14 11.99 9.04
CA SER A 46 -6.37 13.33 8.52
C SER A 46 -6.33 13.35 7.01
N VAL A 47 -7.22 14.12 6.40
CA VAL A 47 -7.31 14.25 4.94
C VAL A 47 -7.06 15.70 4.56
N LYS A 48 -6.15 15.90 3.61
CA LYS A 48 -5.89 17.21 2.98
C LYS A 48 -5.95 17.03 1.47
N MET A 49 -7.04 17.44 0.86
CA MET A 49 -7.28 17.36 -0.59
C MET A 49 -7.66 18.73 -1.14
N THR A 50 -7.60 18.89 -2.45
CA THR A 50 -8.11 20.09 -3.13
C THR A 50 -9.57 20.33 -2.76
N GLY A 51 -9.92 21.54 -2.33
CA GLY A 51 -11.28 21.89 -1.93
C GLY A 51 -11.79 21.19 -0.66
N PHE A 52 -11.01 20.33 0.00
CA PHE A 52 -11.48 19.59 1.17
C PHE A 52 -10.37 19.31 2.19
N ARG A 53 -10.59 19.72 3.44
CA ARG A 53 -9.73 19.36 4.56
C ARG A 53 -10.54 18.76 5.68
N MET A 54 -10.26 17.50 6.01
CA MET A 54 -10.84 16.83 7.16
C MET A 54 -9.95 17.05 8.39
N PRO A 55 -10.50 17.57 9.50
CA PRO A 55 -9.81 17.56 10.79
C PRO A 55 -9.42 16.14 11.20
N ARG A 56 -8.48 16.05 12.15
CA ARG A 56 -8.03 14.75 12.67
C ARG A 56 -9.20 13.98 13.27
N LYS A 57 -9.49 12.80 12.73
CA LYS A 57 -10.51 11.89 13.25
C LYS A 57 -9.86 10.65 13.85
N LYS A 58 -10.44 10.16 14.95
CA LYS A 58 -10.07 8.88 15.53
C LYS A 58 -11.07 7.83 15.07
N ILE A 59 -10.56 6.68 14.66
CA ILE A 59 -11.36 5.50 14.37
C ILE A 59 -10.71 4.30 15.05
N ARG A 60 -11.42 3.18 15.07
CA ARG A 60 -10.89 1.89 15.50
C ARG A 60 -11.09 0.87 14.39
N LEU A 61 -10.02 0.18 14.05
CA LEU A 61 -10.01 -0.90 13.07
C LEU A 61 -9.87 -2.24 13.79
N TYR A 62 -10.69 -3.19 13.36
CA TYR A 62 -10.62 -4.59 13.76
C TYR A 62 -10.34 -5.42 12.53
N TYR A 63 -9.41 -6.35 12.66
CA TYR A 63 -9.09 -7.35 11.65
C TYR A 63 -9.09 -8.73 12.31
N LYS A 64 -9.60 -9.74 11.59
CA LYS A 64 -9.50 -11.14 11.98
C LYS A 64 -9.39 -12.01 10.73
N LYS A 65 -8.49 -12.99 10.76
CA LYS A 65 -8.38 -13.98 9.69
C LYS A 65 -9.65 -14.85 9.56
N PRO A 66 -10.02 -15.25 8.33
CA PRO A 66 -9.52 -14.76 7.04
C PRO A 66 -10.26 -13.49 6.59
N GLY A 67 -9.54 -12.36 6.48
CA GLY A 67 -10.02 -11.15 5.81
C GLY A 67 -11.21 -10.41 6.43
N LYS A 68 -11.66 -10.75 7.64
CA LYS A 68 -12.75 -10.04 8.32
C LYS A 68 -12.23 -8.68 8.78
N ILE A 69 -12.90 -7.61 8.35
CA ILE A 69 -12.55 -6.24 8.71
C ILE A 69 -13.80 -5.53 9.24
N LYS A 70 -13.66 -4.80 10.36
CA LYS A 70 -14.67 -3.86 10.84
C LYS A 70 -14.02 -2.54 11.20
N ILE A 71 -14.68 -1.46 10.84
CA ILE A 71 -14.29 -0.10 11.19
C ILE A 71 -15.36 0.47 12.12
N ASP A 72 -14.93 1.01 13.24
CA ASP A 72 -15.75 1.67 14.24
C ASP A 72 -15.34 3.14 14.30
N ALA A 73 -16.26 4.05 13.98
CA ALA A 73 -16.00 5.47 13.83
C ALA A 73 -17.26 6.30 14.15
N ASP A 74 -17.08 7.40 14.87
CA ASP A 74 -18.18 8.34 15.14
C ASP A 74 -18.52 9.15 13.87
N GLY A 75 -19.47 8.68 13.07
CA GLY A 75 -19.84 9.27 11.77
C GLY A 75 -18.87 8.90 10.64
N PHE A 76 -18.76 9.70 9.58
CA PHE A 76 -18.02 9.33 8.36
C PHE A 76 -16.48 9.35 8.49
N ALA A 77 -15.78 8.36 7.92
CA ALA A 77 -14.33 8.35 7.78
C ALA A 77 -13.93 8.01 6.35
N ILE A 78 -12.98 8.75 5.80
CA ILE A 78 -12.43 8.52 4.46
C ILE A 78 -11.18 7.68 4.62
N LEU A 79 -11.15 6.54 3.94
CA LEU A 79 -10.09 5.54 4.02
C LEU A 79 -9.87 4.93 2.65
N PRO A 80 -8.63 4.87 2.15
CA PRO A 80 -8.36 4.18 0.89
C PRO A 80 -8.80 2.72 1.00
N LYS A 81 -9.51 2.19 -0.01
CA LYS A 81 -9.96 0.78 0.03
C LYS A 81 -8.78 -0.18 0.00
N THR A 82 -7.73 0.15 -0.75
CA THR A 82 -6.50 -0.62 -0.85
C THR A 82 -5.58 -0.33 0.33
N GLY A 83 -5.01 -1.38 0.93
CA GLY A 83 -3.96 -1.26 1.94
C GLY A 83 -4.44 -0.94 3.37
N VAL A 84 -5.71 -0.60 3.58
CA VAL A 84 -6.24 -0.29 4.93
C VAL A 84 -6.36 -1.51 5.83
N GLY A 85 -6.65 -2.69 5.26
CA GLY A 85 -6.58 -3.95 6.01
C GLY A 85 -5.14 -4.41 6.29
N GLY A 86 -4.15 -3.78 5.65
CA GLY A 86 -2.74 -4.14 5.72
C GLY A 86 -2.39 -5.43 5.01
N ASN A 87 -3.31 -6.06 4.26
CA ASN A 87 -3.06 -7.32 3.57
C ASN A 87 -2.15 -7.08 2.34
N PRO A 88 -0.89 -7.56 2.35
CA PRO A 88 0.04 -7.31 1.26
C PRO A 88 -0.36 -8.01 -0.05
N LYS A 89 -1.19 -9.07 0.03
CA LYS A 89 -1.69 -9.81 -1.14
C LYS A 89 -2.40 -8.90 -2.14
N GLU A 90 -3.09 -7.86 -1.65
CA GLU A 90 -3.80 -6.90 -2.50
C GLU A 90 -2.87 -6.24 -3.53
N TYR A 91 -1.61 -5.96 -3.17
CA TYR A 91 -0.66 -5.35 -4.10
C TYR A 91 -0.08 -6.36 -5.09
N PHE A 92 0.14 -7.60 -4.67
CA PHE A 92 0.61 -8.63 -5.59
C PHE A 92 -0.44 -8.98 -6.65
N GLU A 93 -1.72 -9.02 -6.26
CA GLU A 93 -2.84 -9.27 -7.17
C GLU A 93 -3.11 -8.11 -8.14
N MET A 94 -2.62 -6.90 -7.84
CA MET A 94 -2.72 -5.76 -8.76
C MET A 94 -1.80 -5.89 -9.98
N PHE A 95 -0.74 -6.69 -9.92
CA PHE A 95 0.12 -6.94 -11.08
C PHE A 95 -0.60 -7.80 -12.11
N GLU A 96 -0.69 -7.31 -13.34
CA GLU A 96 -1.00 -8.15 -14.51
C GLU A 96 0.26 -8.90 -14.97
N THR A 97 1.40 -8.22 -15.00
CA THR A 97 2.69 -8.79 -15.42
C THR A 97 3.82 -8.13 -14.66
N VAL A 98 4.68 -8.92 -14.02
CA VAL A 98 5.93 -8.43 -13.42
C VAL A 98 6.99 -8.30 -14.50
N MET A 99 7.59 -7.12 -14.63
CA MET A 99 8.61 -6.81 -15.64
C MET A 99 10.03 -6.98 -15.08
N ASN A 100 10.25 -6.62 -13.83
CA ASN A 100 11.57 -6.63 -13.22
C ASN A 100 11.51 -6.79 -11.70
N ILE A 101 12.53 -7.45 -11.15
CA ILE A 101 12.82 -7.49 -9.71
C ILE A 101 14.28 -7.08 -9.54
N SER A 102 14.52 -6.07 -8.72
CA SER A 102 15.85 -5.51 -8.49
C SER A 102 16.03 -5.14 -7.05
N GLU A 103 17.27 -5.04 -6.60
CA GLU A 103 17.61 -4.41 -5.33
C GLU A 103 17.88 -2.92 -5.58
N VAL A 104 17.31 -2.07 -4.73
CA VAL A 104 17.51 -0.62 -4.77
C VAL A 104 17.86 -0.12 -3.37
N GLU A 105 18.66 0.94 -3.30
CA GLU A 105 18.98 1.61 -2.04
C GLU A 105 18.24 2.95 -1.98
N PHE A 106 17.59 3.22 -0.85
CA PHE A 106 16.92 4.49 -0.59
C PHE A 106 17.15 4.88 0.87
N ASP A 107 17.63 6.09 1.12
CA ASP A 107 17.96 6.61 2.47
C ASP A 107 18.87 5.66 3.30
N GLY A 108 19.80 4.97 2.64
CA GLY A 108 20.74 4.03 3.29
C GLY A 108 20.13 2.68 3.66
N LEU A 109 18.89 2.39 3.20
CA LEU A 109 18.20 1.12 3.38
C LEU A 109 18.06 0.41 2.02
N SER A 110 18.34 -0.89 2.00
CA SER A 110 18.15 -1.73 0.82
C SER A 110 16.71 -2.24 0.76
N TYR A 111 16.14 -2.24 -0.45
CA TYR A 111 14.79 -2.72 -0.73
C TYR A 111 14.81 -3.65 -1.94
N TYR A 112 13.95 -4.68 -1.92
CA TYR A 112 13.51 -5.29 -3.17
C TYR A 112 12.50 -4.37 -3.85
N LYS A 113 12.74 -4.03 -5.10
CA LYS A 113 11.84 -3.30 -5.97
C LYS A 113 11.27 -4.25 -7.02
N ILE A 114 9.96 -4.48 -6.94
CA ILE A 114 9.19 -5.21 -7.97
C ILE A 114 8.50 -4.18 -8.85
N THR A 115 8.81 -4.20 -10.15
CA THR A 115 8.21 -3.33 -11.15
C THR A 115 7.37 -4.15 -12.11
N GLY A 116 6.14 -3.72 -12.37
CA GLY A 116 5.21 -4.45 -13.24
C GLY A 116 4.13 -3.57 -13.86
N ILE A 117 3.37 -4.17 -14.77
CA ILE A 117 2.16 -3.59 -15.36
C ILE A 117 0.98 -3.94 -14.48
N VAL A 118 0.08 -2.98 -14.27
CA VAL A 118 -1.09 -3.12 -13.43
C VAL A 118 -2.30 -3.49 -14.26
N ASN A 119 -3.07 -4.47 -13.79
CA ASN A 119 -4.41 -4.72 -14.32
C ASN A 119 -5.31 -3.52 -13.97
N GLN A 120 -5.78 -2.80 -14.99
CA GLN A 120 -6.58 -1.58 -14.79
C GLN A 120 -7.86 -1.83 -13.97
N ASP A 121 -8.52 -2.97 -14.13
CA ASP A 121 -9.72 -3.32 -13.35
C ASP A 121 -9.41 -3.57 -11.88
N SER A 122 -8.15 -3.87 -11.56
CA SER A 122 -7.68 -4.01 -10.18
C SER A 122 -7.42 -2.66 -9.50
N LEU A 123 -7.32 -1.58 -10.28
CA LEU A 123 -7.27 -0.22 -9.74
C LEU A 123 -8.66 0.19 -9.27
N LYS A 124 -8.88 0.10 -7.96
CA LYS A 124 -10.08 0.60 -7.29
C LYS A 124 -10.12 2.14 -7.21
N ILE A 125 -9.59 2.83 -8.23
CA ILE A 125 -9.48 4.28 -8.30
C ILE A 125 -10.40 4.80 -9.41
N PRO A 126 -11.33 5.71 -9.10
CA PRO A 126 -12.36 6.18 -10.03
C PRO A 126 -11.81 7.26 -10.96
N VAL A 127 -10.89 6.90 -11.84
CA VAL A 127 -10.26 7.82 -12.80
C VAL A 127 -10.58 7.36 -14.22
N SER A 128 -11.11 8.27 -15.04
CA SER A 128 -11.28 8.02 -16.48
C SER A 128 -9.97 8.31 -17.18
N ILE A 129 -9.33 7.26 -17.68
CA ILE A 129 -8.17 7.37 -18.58
C ILE A 129 -8.74 7.32 -20.00
N ASP A 130 -8.29 8.22 -20.88
CA ASP A 130 -8.67 8.16 -22.30
C ASP A 130 -8.16 6.84 -22.91
N GLU A 131 -8.93 6.20 -23.79
CA GLU A 131 -8.56 4.89 -24.35
C GLU A 131 -7.27 4.98 -25.20
N SER A 132 -6.99 6.16 -25.78
CA SER A 132 -5.72 6.45 -26.45
C SER A 132 -4.54 6.64 -25.50
N ASP A 133 -4.80 6.89 -24.21
CA ASP A 133 -3.83 7.01 -23.12
C ASP A 133 -3.64 5.68 -22.34
N SER A 134 -4.17 4.55 -22.84
CA SER A 134 -4.08 3.18 -22.27
C SER A 134 -2.65 2.62 -22.11
N LEU A 135 -1.64 3.47 -22.19
CA LEU A 135 -0.23 3.18 -22.03
C LEU A 135 0.09 2.69 -20.61
N LYS A 136 0.15 1.37 -20.43
CA LYS A 136 0.90 0.62 -19.41
C LYS A 136 0.98 1.34 -18.06
N ILE A 137 -0.10 1.30 -17.28
CA ILE A 137 -0.04 1.70 -15.87
C ILE A 137 1.01 0.81 -15.21
N LYS A 138 2.05 1.43 -14.64
CA LYS A 138 3.14 0.73 -13.97
C LYS A 138 2.96 0.83 -12.48
N MET A 139 3.39 -0.22 -11.79
CA MET A 139 3.50 -0.22 -10.34
C MET A 139 4.90 -0.62 -9.92
N ASP A 140 5.41 0.10 -8.93
CA ASP A 140 6.63 -0.22 -8.20
C ASP A 140 6.26 -0.54 -6.76
N VAL A 141 6.64 -1.73 -6.28
CA VAL A 141 6.48 -2.17 -4.89
C VAL A 141 7.86 -2.28 -4.24
N LEU A 142 8.10 -1.52 -3.18
CA LEU A 142 9.33 -1.57 -2.37
C LEU A 142 9.09 -2.40 -1.11
N ILE A 143 9.92 -3.43 -0.95
CA ILE A 143 9.85 -4.41 0.13
C ILE A 143 11.14 -4.38 0.92
N ASP A 144 11.04 -4.22 2.24
CA ASP A 144 12.19 -4.31 3.14
C ASP A 144 12.61 -5.79 3.28
N PRO A 145 13.84 -6.18 2.89
CA PRO A 145 14.32 -7.56 2.93
C PRO A 145 14.64 -8.07 4.34
N ASN A 146 14.72 -7.17 5.33
CA ASN A 146 14.96 -7.53 6.73
C ASN A 146 13.65 -7.70 7.50
N GLN A 147 12.66 -6.85 7.21
CA GLN A 147 11.35 -6.84 7.89
C GLN A 147 10.28 -7.64 7.13
N TRP A 148 10.47 -7.86 5.84
CA TRP A 148 9.50 -8.46 4.91
C TRP A 148 8.17 -7.70 4.86
N THR A 149 8.25 -6.37 4.88
CA THR A 149 7.11 -5.45 4.82
C THR A 149 7.06 -4.71 3.49
N ILE A 150 5.86 -4.28 3.05
CA ILE A 150 5.70 -3.41 1.87
C ILE A 150 5.74 -1.95 2.33
N ASN A 151 6.88 -1.29 2.16
CA ASN A 151 7.12 0.06 2.66
C ASN A 151 6.63 1.15 1.70
N GLN A 152 6.59 0.86 0.40
CA GLN A 152 6.07 1.79 -0.59
C GLN A 152 5.44 1.07 -1.78
N VAL A 153 4.32 1.61 -2.25
CA VAL A 153 3.69 1.26 -3.52
C VAL A 153 3.50 2.54 -4.32
N ASP A 154 4.07 2.60 -5.50
CA ASP A 154 3.94 3.72 -6.44
C ASP A 154 3.25 3.23 -7.71
N VAL A 155 2.11 3.81 -8.04
CA VAL A 155 1.39 3.52 -9.29
C VAL A 155 1.46 4.74 -10.17
N SER A 156 1.93 4.56 -11.40
CA SER A 156 2.17 5.64 -12.36
C SER A 156 1.63 5.31 -13.76
N LEU A 157 1.21 6.34 -14.48
CA LEU A 157 0.90 6.29 -15.91
C LEU A 157 1.85 7.24 -16.62
N ASN A 158 2.55 6.77 -17.66
CA ASN A 158 3.49 7.59 -18.43
C ASN A 158 4.48 8.38 -17.55
N ALA A 159 5.02 7.72 -16.51
CA ALA A 159 5.92 8.29 -15.50
C ALA A 159 5.33 9.39 -14.60
N LYS A 160 4.01 9.60 -14.63
CA LYS A 160 3.28 10.46 -13.67
C LYS A 160 2.56 9.59 -12.64
N ASN A 161 2.83 9.79 -11.35
CA ASN A 161 2.23 8.92 -10.34
C ASN A 161 0.76 9.24 -10.14
N ILE A 162 -0.08 8.23 -10.31
CA ILE A 162 -1.50 8.22 -9.97
C ILE A 162 -1.64 8.31 -8.46
N PHE A 163 -0.96 7.40 -7.74
CA PHE A 163 -0.88 7.43 -6.30
C PHE A 163 0.43 6.85 -5.77
N ILE A 164 0.79 7.25 -4.55
CA ILE A 164 1.87 6.66 -3.77
C ILE A 164 1.29 6.29 -2.41
N PHE A 165 1.47 5.05 -1.99
CA PHE A 165 1.19 4.59 -0.64
C PHE A 165 2.50 4.28 0.07
N LYS A 166 2.80 5.00 1.15
CA LYS A 166 3.98 4.75 1.98
C LYS A 166 3.55 4.28 3.36
N THR A 167 4.24 3.28 3.89
CA THR A 167 4.01 2.79 5.26
C THR A 167 5.34 2.66 5.99
N ILE A 168 5.37 3.20 7.20
CA ILE A 168 6.41 2.98 8.20
C ILE A 168 5.86 1.95 9.18
N TYR A 169 6.67 0.95 9.49
CA TYR A 169 6.32 -0.16 10.36
C TYR A 169 6.99 -0.03 11.71
N THR A 170 6.34 -0.56 12.74
CA THR A 170 6.88 -0.75 14.08
C THR A 170 6.74 -2.23 14.46
N GLU A 171 7.60 -2.70 15.35
CA GLU A 171 7.58 -4.08 15.82
C GLU A 171 6.81 -4.20 17.14
N ILE A 172 5.92 -5.19 17.23
CA ILE A 172 5.22 -5.56 18.46
C ILE A 172 5.28 -7.08 18.60
N ASP A 173 5.90 -7.57 19.67
CA ASP A 173 6.03 -9.01 19.95
C ASP A 173 6.65 -9.80 18.77
N GLY A 174 7.65 -9.25 18.08
CA GLY A 174 8.26 -9.88 16.90
C GLY A 174 7.51 -9.67 15.58
N ILE A 175 6.35 -9.01 15.60
CA ILE A 175 5.48 -8.81 14.45
C ILE A 175 5.52 -7.34 14.02
N TYR A 176 5.98 -7.09 12.79
CA TYR A 176 5.89 -5.78 12.16
C TYR A 176 4.45 -5.43 11.78
N VAL A 177 4.00 -4.27 12.25
CA VAL A 177 2.68 -3.70 11.97
C VAL A 177 2.81 -2.22 11.59
N PRO A 178 1.85 -1.66 10.83
CA PRO A 178 1.90 -0.25 10.45
C PRO A 178 1.94 0.68 11.67
N GLU A 179 2.89 1.62 11.72
CA GLU A 179 2.90 2.72 12.68
C GLU A 179 2.28 3.97 12.06
N LYS A 180 2.64 4.23 10.80
CA LYS A 180 2.19 5.39 10.04
C LYS A 180 2.07 5.03 8.57
N SER A 181 0.98 5.44 7.95
CA SER A 181 0.80 5.33 6.52
C SER A 181 0.39 6.66 5.91
N GLU A 182 0.84 6.90 4.69
CA GLU A 182 0.52 8.08 3.90
C GLU A 182 0.10 7.65 2.49
N PHE A 183 -1.14 7.97 2.13
CA PHE A 183 -1.68 7.78 0.78
C PHE A 183 -1.73 9.13 0.09
N ARG A 184 -0.90 9.30 -0.94
CA ARG A 184 -0.85 10.50 -1.78
C ARG A 184 -1.52 10.19 -3.10
N LEU A 185 -2.52 10.97 -3.44
CA LEU A 185 -3.25 10.86 -4.69
C LEU A 185 -3.00 12.11 -5.52
N GLY A 186 -2.73 11.94 -6.81
CA GLY A 186 -2.53 13.04 -7.74
C GLY A 186 -1.15 13.69 -7.65
N ILE A 187 -0.43 13.70 -8.77
CA ILE A 187 0.75 14.53 -9.01
C ILE A 187 0.42 15.50 -10.16
N LYS A 188 0.94 16.73 -10.03
CA LYS A 188 0.82 17.87 -10.95
C LYS A 188 0.58 17.46 -12.42
N GLY A 189 -0.60 17.81 -12.96
CA GLY A 189 -0.94 17.61 -14.37
C GLY A 189 -1.77 16.35 -14.65
N ILE A 190 -2.26 15.70 -13.59
CA ILE A 190 -3.32 14.69 -13.63
C ILE A 190 -4.71 15.33 -13.61
N SER A 191 -4.79 16.65 -13.41
CA SER A 191 -6.00 17.48 -13.50
C SER A 191 -6.85 17.31 -14.77
N LYS A 192 -6.30 16.75 -15.86
CA LYS A 192 -7.06 16.42 -17.08
C LYS A 192 -7.91 15.16 -16.96
N TRP A 193 -7.69 14.34 -15.94
CA TRP A 193 -8.43 13.10 -15.77
C TRP A 193 -9.65 13.32 -14.90
N ARG A 194 -10.83 13.06 -15.47
CA ARG A 194 -12.11 13.25 -14.80
C ARG A 194 -12.34 12.11 -13.84
N THR A 195 -12.50 12.43 -12.56
CA THR A 195 -12.98 11.44 -11.59
C THR A 195 -14.46 11.17 -11.86
N LYS A 196 -14.78 9.91 -12.23
CA LYS A 196 -16.17 9.53 -12.55
C LYS A 196 -17.03 9.35 -11.30
N ASN A 197 -16.41 9.03 -10.16
CA ASN A 197 -17.13 8.76 -8.92
C ASN A 197 -16.20 8.74 -7.68
N PRO A 198 -16.05 9.85 -6.94
CA PRO A 198 -15.15 9.91 -5.79
C PRO A 198 -15.62 9.08 -4.58
N HIS A 199 -16.85 8.53 -4.59
CA HIS A 199 -17.35 7.61 -3.57
C HIS A 199 -16.50 6.34 -3.41
N SER A 200 -15.68 5.99 -4.41
CA SER A 200 -14.79 4.83 -4.33
C SER A 200 -13.69 4.98 -3.27
N PHE A 201 -13.48 6.19 -2.72
CA PHE A 201 -12.46 6.49 -1.70
C PHE A 201 -12.85 6.24 -0.23
N GLY A 202 -13.88 5.43 0.08
CA GLY A 202 -13.92 4.78 1.40
C GLY A 202 -15.16 3.98 1.85
N GLY A 203 -14.88 2.95 2.66
CA GLY A 203 -15.71 2.40 3.75
C GLY A 203 -16.80 1.36 3.40
N PRO A 204 -17.08 0.37 4.27
CA PRO A 204 -18.33 -0.41 4.24
C PRO A 204 -19.53 0.55 4.26
N SER A 205 -20.51 0.26 3.43
CA SER A 205 -21.65 1.09 2.98
C SER A 205 -22.68 1.48 4.05
N ASP A 206 -22.39 1.25 5.31
CA ASP A 206 -23.26 1.60 6.44
C ASP A 206 -22.97 3.04 6.88
N GLY A 207 -23.74 3.99 6.35
CA GLY A 207 -23.96 5.29 6.99
C GLY A 207 -23.09 6.48 6.55
N THR A 208 -22.49 6.46 5.37
CA THR A 208 -21.63 7.57 4.91
C THR A 208 -22.40 8.75 4.31
N LEU A 209 -22.05 9.96 4.75
CA LEU A 209 -22.29 11.18 3.97
C LEU A 209 -21.49 11.07 2.67
N ASP A 210 -22.14 11.39 1.56
CA ASP A 210 -21.51 11.46 0.25
C ASP A 210 -20.30 12.43 0.30
N PHE A 211 -19.09 11.87 0.07
CA PHE A 211 -17.86 12.64 0.00
C PHE A 211 -17.93 13.74 -1.06
N GLU A 212 -18.61 13.49 -2.19
CA GLU A 212 -18.86 14.46 -3.25
C GLU A 212 -19.71 15.63 -2.73
N SER A 213 -20.79 15.34 -2.00
CA SER A 213 -21.62 16.37 -1.37
C SER A 213 -20.85 17.24 -0.37
N ILE A 214 -19.92 16.66 0.40
CA ILE A 214 -19.07 17.43 1.33
C ILE A 214 -18.05 18.28 0.56
N ALA A 215 -17.41 17.70 -0.45
CA ALA A 215 -16.41 18.38 -1.28
C ALA A 215 -17.03 19.56 -2.05
N LYS A 216 -18.20 19.37 -2.68
CA LYS A 216 -18.93 20.44 -3.40
C LYS A 216 -19.28 21.61 -2.49
N LYS A 217 -19.75 21.34 -1.26
CA LYS A 217 -20.03 22.40 -0.27
C LYS A 217 -18.78 23.19 0.15
N ALA A 218 -17.62 22.55 0.08
CA ALA A 218 -16.34 23.17 0.40
C ALA A 218 -15.67 23.85 -0.83
N GLY A 219 -16.38 23.92 -1.96
CA GLY A 219 -15.95 24.65 -3.15
C GLY A 219 -15.20 23.81 -4.19
N TYR A 220 -15.19 22.48 -4.05
CA TYR A 220 -14.62 21.58 -5.07
C TYR A 220 -15.52 21.49 -6.30
N ASP A 221 -14.97 21.80 -7.47
CA ASP A 221 -15.59 21.67 -8.79
C ASP A 221 -14.82 20.60 -9.59
N SER A 222 -15.44 19.44 -9.83
CA SER A 222 -14.81 18.31 -10.54
C SER A 222 -14.38 18.61 -11.98
N GLU A 223 -14.89 19.68 -12.60
CA GLU A 223 -14.49 20.12 -13.93
C GLU A 223 -13.31 21.10 -13.93
N LYS A 224 -13.01 21.74 -12.80
CA LYS A 224 -11.97 22.78 -12.68
C LYS A 224 -10.83 22.42 -11.75
N ASP A 225 -11.12 21.66 -10.70
CA ASP A 225 -10.20 21.38 -9.61
C ASP A 225 -9.47 20.06 -9.81
N GLU A 226 -8.16 20.08 -9.59
CA GLU A 226 -7.34 18.87 -9.60
C GLU A 226 -7.68 18.00 -8.39
N PHE A 227 -8.08 16.75 -8.64
CA PHE A 227 -8.31 15.78 -7.57
C PHE A 227 -6.98 15.23 -7.02
N ALA A 228 -6.37 16.00 -6.13
CA ALA A 228 -5.10 15.66 -5.51
C ALA A 228 -5.16 15.85 -3.99
N GLY A 229 -4.35 15.09 -3.27
CA GLY A 229 -4.19 15.27 -1.85
C GLY A 229 -3.51 14.13 -1.12
N THR A 230 -3.60 14.18 0.20
CA THR A 230 -2.90 13.27 1.10
C THR A 230 -3.84 12.84 2.21
N ILE A 231 -3.92 11.52 2.41
CA ILE A 231 -4.55 10.88 3.55
C ILE A 231 -3.42 10.36 4.44
N SER A 232 -3.34 10.88 5.67
CA SER A 232 -2.34 10.44 6.66
C SER A 232 -3.02 9.64 7.76
N MET A 233 -2.44 8.49 8.09
CA MET A 233 -2.93 7.55 9.11
C MET A 233 -1.83 7.30 10.13
N ASN A 234 -2.14 7.46 11.43
CA ASN A 234 -1.22 7.09 12.52
C ASN A 234 -1.90 6.04 13.39
N PHE A 235 -1.24 4.91 13.58
CA PHE A 235 -1.75 3.73 14.24
C PHE A 235 -1.21 3.67 15.67
N TYR A 236 -2.06 3.34 16.64
CA TYR A 236 -1.66 3.29 18.05
C TYR A 236 -2.55 2.33 18.85
N LYS A 237 -2.06 1.92 20.02
CA LYS A 237 -2.78 1.03 20.95
C LYS A 237 -3.18 -0.32 20.33
N TYR A 238 -2.27 -0.89 19.55
CA TYR A 238 -2.43 -2.24 19.02
C TYR A 238 -2.73 -3.25 20.13
N LYS A 239 -3.63 -4.18 19.82
CA LYS A 239 -3.81 -5.44 20.53
C LYS A 239 -3.73 -6.55 19.49
N LEU A 240 -2.58 -7.19 19.39
CA LEU A 240 -2.32 -8.28 18.44
C LEU A 240 -2.65 -9.64 19.05
N ASN A 241 -3.27 -10.50 18.25
CA ASN A 241 -3.49 -11.91 18.53
C ASN A 241 -4.13 -12.16 19.91
N LYS A 242 -5.20 -11.42 20.22
CA LYS A 242 -5.91 -11.51 21.51
C LYS A 242 -7.23 -12.27 21.41
N GLY A 243 -7.55 -12.85 20.25
CA GLY A 243 -8.73 -13.68 20.07
C GLY A 243 -10.01 -12.86 19.95
N LEU A 244 -10.10 -11.99 18.95
CA LEU A 244 -11.32 -11.22 18.68
C LEU A 244 -12.51 -12.15 18.41
N LYS A 245 -13.65 -11.88 19.08
CA LYS A 245 -14.90 -12.63 18.91
C LYS A 245 -15.54 -12.32 17.55
N ASP A 246 -16.12 -13.33 16.90
CA ASP A 246 -16.75 -13.16 15.57
C ASP A 246 -17.93 -12.19 15.58
N LYS A 247 -18.66 -12.12 16.70
CA LYS A 247 -19.74 -11.14 16.93
C LYS A 247 -19.31 -9.69 16.72
N ILE A 248 -18.01 -9.38 16.79
CA ILE A 248 -17.53 -8.04 16.44
C ILE A 248 -17.84 -7.74 14.98
N PHE A 249 -17.72 -8.70 14.08
CA PHE A 249 -17.81 -8.56 12.62
C PHE A 249 -19.22 -8.81 12.04
N GLU A 250 -20.18 -9.14 12.89
CA GLU A 250 -21.61 -9.21 12.56
C GLU A 250 -22.24 -7.82 12.49
#